data_AF-A0A7X2IVN6-F1
#
_entry.id   AF-A0A7X2IVN6-F1
#
_cell.length_a   1.000
_cell.length_b   1.000
_cell.length_c   1.000
_cell.angle_alpha   90.00
_cell.angle_beta   90.00
_cell.angle_gamma   90.00
#
_symmetry.space_group_name_H-M   'P 1'
#
loop_
_entity.id
_entity.type
_entity.pdbx_description
1 polymer ?
#
loop_
_entity_poly.entity_id
_entity_poly.type
_entity_poly.pdbx_seq_one_letter_code
_entity_poly.pdbx_strand_id
1 'polypeptide(L)'
;QYVKRARWMLLRNPANVPSDQAPKLAELLEANQALMTVYVMKASLKELWQPTNPWHWRAAWRNWQAMAMSSAIEPLIRFARKLA
;
A
#
# COMPACT_ATOMS: atom_id res chain seq x y z
N GLN A 1 -6.17 -4.02 -21.04
CA GLN A 1 -6.36 -5.49 -20.88
C GLN A 1 -5.11 -6.22 -20.29
N TYR A 2 -4.22 -5.53 -19.56
CA TYR A 2 -2.95 -6.11 -19.05
C TYR A 2 -2.90 -6.35 -17.54
N VAL A 3 -3.73 -5.64 -16.76
CA VAL A 3 -3.72 -5.70 -15.29
C VAL A 3 -4.09 -7.09 -14.73
N LYS A 4 -4.89 -7.88 -15.46
CA LYS A 4 -5.32 -9.22 -14.99
C LYS A 4 -4.24 -10.30 -15.10
N ARG A 5 -3.25 -10.17 -16.01
CA ARG A 5 -2.16 -11.15 -16.16
C ARG A 5 -0.98 -10.89 -15.20
N ALA A 6 -0.75 -9.63 -14.81
CA ALA A 6 0.32 -9.28 -13.87
C ALA A 6 0.07 -9.82 -12.44
N ARG A 7 -1.20 -10.00 -12.05
CA ARG A 7 -1.59 -10.46 -10.71
C ARG A 7 -1.05 -11.85 -10.33
N TRP A 8 -0.93 -12.76 -11.30
CA TRP A 8 -0.43 -14.11 -11.08
C TRP A 8 1.10 -14.19 -11.07
N MET A 9 1.79 -13.30 -11.79
CA MET A 9 3.25 -13.18 -11.72
C MET A 9 3.71 -12.58 -10.38
N LEU A 10 2.97 -11.59 -9.85
CA LEU A 10 3.25 -10.95 -8.57
C LEU A 10 3.03 -11.87 -7.35
N LEU A 11 2.22 -12.93 -7.50
CA LEU A 11 1.98 -13.93 -6.46
C LEU A 11 2.99 -15.08 -6.48
N ARG A 12 3.90 -15.13 -7.46
CA ARG A 12 4.96 -16.13 -7.50
C ARG A 12 6.07 -15.71 -6.55
N ASN A 13 6.47 -16.64 -5.68
CA ASN A 13 7.64 -16.52 -4.82
C ASN A 13 8.84 -16.05 -5.65
N PRO A 14 9.51 -14.93 -5.31
CA PRO A 14 10.67 -14.39 -6.04
C PRO A 14 11.77 -15.44 -6.31
N ALA A 15 11.89 -16.44 -5.43
CA ALA A 15 12.86 -17.53 -5.56
C ALA A 15 12.59 -18.51 -6.73
N ASN A 16 11.40 -18.46 -7.35
CA ASN A 16 10.99 -19.33 -8.46
C ASN A 16 10.90 -18.59 -9.80
N VAL A 17 11.50 -17.40 -9.90
CA VAL A 17 11.47 -16.58 -11.11
C VAL A 17 12.75 -16.85 -11.89
N PRO A 18 12.67 -17.38 -13.12
CA PRO A 18 13.86 -17.61 -13.93
C PRO A 18 14.59 -16.27 -14.22
N SER A 19 15.91 -16.33 -14.33
CA SER A 19 16.81 -15.17 -14.34
C SER A 19 16.58 -14.19 -15.50
N ASP A 20 15.94 -14.65 -16.57
CA ASP A 20 15.51 -13.87 -17.74
C ASP A 20 14.30 -12.95 -17.44
N GLN A 21 13.52 -13.25 -16.42
CA GLN A 21 12.27 -12.56 -16.07
C GLN A 21 12.37 -11.69 -14.83
N ALA A 22 13.47 -11.79 -14.07
CA ALA A 22 13.72 -10.98 -12.87
C ALA A 22 13.69 -9.45 -13.11
N PRO A 23 14.26 -8.91 -14.22
CA PRO A 23 14.20 -7.46 -14.49
C PRO A 23 12.77 -6.97 -14.74
N LYS A 24 11.98 -7.78 -15.45
CA LYS A 24 10.57 -7.49 -15.77
C LYS A 24 9.67 -7.58 -14.54
N LEU A 25 10.01 -8.44 -13.58
CA LEU A 25 9.33 -8.52 -12.30
C LEU A 25 9.62 -7.28 -11.44
N ALA A 26 10.86 -6.79 -11.40
CA ALA A 26 11.21 -5.58 -10.68
C ALA A 26 10.45 -4.35 -11.25
N GLU A 27 10.43 -4.19 -12.57
CA GLU A 27 9.68 -3.12 -13.24
C GLU A 27 8.17 -3.22 -12.95
N LEU A 28 7.61 -4.44 -12.93
CA LEU A 28 6.22 -4.66 -12.56
C LEU A 28 5.94 -4.36 -11.07
N LEU A 29 6.88 -4.67 -10.18
CA LEU A 29 6.75 -4.37 -8.75
C LEU A 29 6.83 -2.87 -8.50
N GLU A 30 7.76 -2.16 -9.14
CA GLU A 30 7.84 -0.69 -9.11
C GLU A 30 6.56 -0.06 -9.66
N ALA A 31 6.06 -0.54 -10.81
CA ALA A 31 4.81 -0.07 -11.39
C ALA A 31 3.59 -0.30 -10.49
N ASN A 32 3.64 -1.29 -9.59
CA ASN A 32 2.56 -1.61 -8.64
C ASN A 32 2.81 -1.11 -7.22
N GLN A 33 3.93 -0.42 -6.94
CA GLN A 33 4.27 0.05 -5.62
C GLN A 33 3.16 0.95 -5.05
N ALA A 34 2.66 1.90 -5.85
CA ALA A 34 1.57 2.78 -5.43
C ALA A 34 0.30 2.00 -5.05
N LEU A 35 -0.06 0.98 -5.85
CA LEU A 35 -1.22 0.14 -5.56
C LEU A 35 -1.03 -0.64 -4.25
N MET A 36 0.15 -1.21 -4.04
CA MET A 36 0.47 -1.94 -2.82
C MET A 36 0.45 -1.02 -1.59
N THR A 37 1.06 0.16 -1.68
CA THR A 37 1.01 1.17 -0.61
C THR A 37 -0.42 1.52 -0.25
N VAL A 38 -1.30 1.74 -1.23
CA VAL A 38 -2.73 2.01 -0.97
C VAL A 38 -3.40 0.83 -0.26
N TYR A 39 -3.10 -0.43 -0.65
CA TYR A 39 -3.66 -1.60 0.03
C TYR A 39 -3.21 -1.72 1.48
N VAL A 40 -1.93 -1.49 1.75
CA VAL A 40 -1.38 -1.48 3.12
C VAL A 40 -2.03 -0.36 3.94
N MET A 41 -2.13 0.85 3.39
CA MET A 41 -2.73 2.00 4.06
C MET A 41 -4.23 1.81 4.32
N LYS A 42 -4.94 1.10 3.44
CA LYS A 42 -6.33 0.68 3.67
C LYS A 42 -6.44 -0.35 4.79
N ALA A 43 -5.53 -1.31 4.87
CA ALA A 43 -5.52 -2.32 5.92
C ALA A 43 -5.24 -1.68 7.29
N SER A 44 -4.23 -0.81 7.37
CA SER A 44 -3.84 -0.13 8.62
C SER A 44 -4.91 0.83 9.15
N LEU A 45 -5.80 1.38 8.31
CA LEU A 45 -6.98 2.11 8.79
C LEU A 45 -7.80 1.26 9.76
N LYS A 46 -8.04 -0.02 9.46
CA LYS A 46 -8.86 -0.88 10.32
C LYS A 46 -8.26 -1.06 11.71
N GLU A 47 -6.94 -0.94 11.83
CA GLU A 47 -6.23 -1.04 13.11
C GLU A 47 -6.56 0.12 14.04
N LEU A 48 -7.06 1.25 13.53
CA LEU A 48 -7.55 2.35 14.36
C LEU A 48 -8.71 1.95 15.27
N TRP A 49 -9.42 0.85 15.01
CA TRP A 49 -10.51 0.37 15.86
C TRP A 49 -10.06 -0.65 16.91
N GLN A 50 -8.76 -0.98 16.98
CA GLN A 50 -8.20 -1.89 17.99
C GLN A 50 -7.91 -1.23 19.35
N PRO A 51 -7.44 0.03 19.44
CA PRO A 51 -7.12 0.65 20.72
C PRO A 51 -8.36 0.85 21.58
N THR A 52 -8.28 0.42 22.84
CA THR A 52 -9.30 0.67 23.88
C THR A 52 -9.18 2.06 24.52
N ASN A 53 -8.06 2.75 24.31
CA ASN A 53 -7.76 4.07 24.89
C ASN A 53 -7.86 5.19 23.82
N PRO A 54 -8.65 6.26 24.07
CA PRO A 54 -8.78 7.41 23.16
C PRO A 54 -7.46 8.09 22.79
N TRP A 55 -6.48 8.12 23.70
CA TRP A 55 -5.17 8.71 23.42
C TRP A 55 -4.37 7.90 22.41
N HIS A 56 -4.40 6.56 22.54
CA HIS A 56 -3.76 5.66 21.59
C HIS A 56 -4.44 5.72 20.22
N TRP A 57 -5.78 5.79 20.19
CA TRP A 57 -6.52 6.03 18.96
C TRP A 57 -6.05 7.31 18.25
N ARG A 58 -5.97 8.42 19.00
CA ARG A 58 -5.58 9.72 18.44
C ARG A 58 -4.14 9.73 17.93
N ALA A 59 -3.22 9.06 18.63
CA ALA A 59 -1.84 8.91 18.17
C ALA A 59 -1.77 8.07 16.89
N ALA A 60 -2.47 6.93 16.84
CA ALA A 60 -2.54 6.07 15.66
C ALA A 60 -3.14 6.81 14.44
N TRP A 61 -4.20 7.60 14.67
CA TRP A 61 -4.80 8.46 13.64
C TRP A 61 -3.79 9.47 13.06
N ARG A 62 -3.09 10.21 13.92
CA ARG A 62 -2.08 11.19 13.49
C ARG A 62 -0.94 10.54 12.70
N ASN A 63 -0.48 9.38 13.16
CA ASN A 63 0.57 8.62 12.46
C ASN A 63 0.09 8.16 11.09
N TRP A 64 -1.14 7.61 11.01
CA TRP A 64 -1.73 7.19 9.74
C TRP A 64 -1.87 8.36 8.75
N GLN A 65 -2.37 9.50 9.23
CA GLN A 65 -2.51 10.69 8.41
C GLN A 65 -1.15 11.19 7.90
N ALA A 66 -0.12 11.22 8.74
CA ALA A 66 1.23 11.60 8.34
C ALA A 66 1.79 10.68 7.24
N MET A 67 1.63 9.36 7.38
CA MET A 67 2.04 8.39 6.36
C MET A 67 1.29 8.58 5.03
N ALA A 68 -0.02 8.86 5.08
CA ALA A 68 -0.80 9.12 3.88
C ALA A 68 -0.33 10.38 3.16
N MET A 69 -0.03 11.44 3.91
CA MET A 69 0.48 12.70 3.38
C MET A 69 1.88 12.58 2.78
N SER A 70 2.74 11.73 3.37
CA SER A 70 4.11 11.50 2.87
C SER A 70 4.20 10.46 1.74
N SER A 71 3.09 9.85 1.33
CA SER A 71 3.09 8.72 0.39
C SER A 71 3.42 9.08 -1.07
N ALA A 72 3.40 10.37 -1.44
CA ALA A 72 3.44 10.85 -2.83
C ALA A 72 2.34 10.28 -3.74
N ILE A 73 1.34 9.58 -3.19
CA ILE A 73 0.21 9.01 -3.93
C ILE A 73 -0.95 9.98 -3.83
N GLU A 74 -1.10 10.81 -4.86
CA GLU A 74 -2.07 11.90 -4.91
C GLU A 74 -3.53 11.46 -4.58
N PRO A 75 -4.07 10.33 -5.07
CA PRO A 75 -5.38 9.86 -4.65
C PRO A 75 -5.48 9.54 -3.15
N LEU A 76 -4.41 9.00 -2.54
CA LEU A 76 -4.36 8.66 -1.12
C LEU A 76 -4.26 9.93 -0.25
N ILE A 77 -3.46 10.91 -0.68
CA ILE A 77 -3.35 12.23 -0.04
C ILE A 77 -4.72 12.93 -0.03
N ARG A 78 -5.41 12.98 -1.18
CA ARG A 78 -6.76 13.58 -1.25
C ARG A 78 -7.76 12.86 -0.37
N PHE A 79 -7.70 11.53 -0.31
CA PHE A 79 -8.56 10.76 0.57
C PHE A 79 -8.30 11.12 2.04
N ALA A 80 -7.04 11.13 2.48
CA ALA A 80 -6.68 11.49 3.86
C ALA A 80 -7.12 12.92 4.24
N ARG A 81 -7.00 13.90 3.33
CA ARG A 81 -7.50 15.26 3.54
C ARG A 81 -9.01 15.36 3.73
N LYS A 82 -9.78 14.46 3.12
CA LYS A 82 -11.25 14.43 3.25
C LYS A 82 -11.74 13.74 4.53
N LEU A 83 -10.91 12.92 5.17
CA LEU A 83 -11.23 12.28 6.44
C LEU A 83 -10.85 13.14 7.67
N ALA A 84 -9.95 14.11 7.47
CA ALA A 84 -9.50 15.03 8.51
C ALA A 84 -10.59 16.07 8.82
#